data_AF-A0A9W7D397-F1
#
_entry.id   AF-A0A9W7D397-F1
#
_cell.length_a   1.000
_cell.length_b   1.000
_cell.length_c   1.000
_cell.angle_alpha   90.00
_cell.angle_beta   90.00
_cell.angle_gamma   90.00
#
_symmetry.space_group_name_H-M   'P 1'
#
loop_
_entity.id
_entity.type
_entity.pdbx_description
1 polymer ?
#
loop_
_entity_poly.entity_id
_entity_poly.type
_entity_poly.pdbx_seq_one_letter_code
_entity_poly.pdbx_strand_id
1 'polypeptide(L)'
;MWSCRWVLQHAMPIYAQELQGEYKASFVTVFLGANDAVIENGPDKAQFVSLQDYRANLQQILHTVRPLLAPRGQVLLITPPCVIDSVRRGDRSNASAAKYAKVCVDLAAAENVHVLDLHTYFNSTFPDESIRKTYFVDGLHFSEKGNKEVGKLLGVAINGMFDKQDLDRFNKWQLPDWHDLVPHQGE
;
A
#
# COMPACT_ATOMS: atom_id res chain seq x y z
N MET A 1 13.59 -1.84 -12.89
CA MET A 1 13.23 -2.83 -11.85
C MET A 1 12.64 -2.06 -10.68
N TRP A 2 11.46 -2.43 -10.20
CA TRP A 2 10.54 -1.54 -9.46
C TRP A 2 10.88 -1.47 -7.95
N SER A 3 11.90 -0.70 -7.55
CA SER A 3 12.15 -0.35 -6.13
C SER A 3 11.63 1.06 -5.81
N CYS A 4 11.62 1.48 -4.54
CA CYS A 4 11.23 2.85 -4.19
C CYS A 4 12.15 3.90 -4.85
N ARG A 5 13.44 3.59 -5.04
CA ARG A 5 14.39 4.42 -5.80
C ARG A 5 13.91 4.60 -7.24
N TRP A 6 13.51 3.51 -7.90
CA TRP A 6 13.03 3.57 -9.28
C TRP A 6 11.72 4.36 -9.39
N VAL A 7 10.78 4.12 -8.46
CA VAL A 7 9.51 4.86 -8.40
C VAL A 7 9.76 6.36 -8.23
N LEU A 8 10.62 6.73 -7.30
CA LEU A 8 10.94 8.13 -7.04
C LEU A 8 11.60 8.81 -8.25
N GLN A 9 12.50 8.12 -8.94
CA GLN A 9 13.24 8.71 -10.08
C GLN A 9 12.42 8.78 -11.36
N HIS A 10 11.57 7.80 -11.63
CA HIS A 10 10.94 7.63 -12.95
C HIS A 10 9.44 7.79 -12.94
N ALA A 11 8.76 7.31 -11.90
CA ALA A 11 7.30 7.31 -11.84
C ALA A 11 6.75 8.57 -11.17
N MET A 12 7.39 9.05 -10.10
CA MET A 12 6.92 10.24 -9.37
C MET A 12 6.82 11.53 -10.19
N PRO A 13 7.73 11.83 -11.15
CA PRO A 13 7.55 13.00 -12.01
C PRO A 13 6.24 12.94 -12.82
N ILE A 14 5.85 11.74 -13.27
CA ILE A 14 4.61 11.50 -14.01
C ILE A 14 3.41 11.62 -13.07
N TYR A 15 3.42 10.89 -11.95
CA TYR A 15 2.31 10.90 -10.99
C TYR A 15 2.07 12.27 -10.37
N ALA A 16 3.12 13.05 -10.10
CA ALA A 16 2.98 14.41 -9.59
C ALA A 16 2.29 15.32 -10.62
N GLN A 17 2.64 15.19 -11.89
CA GLN A 17 1.98 15.94 -12.96
C GLN A 17 0.50 15.55 -13.09
N GLU A 18 0.20 14.25 -13.09
CA GLU A 18 -1.18 13.74 -13.14
C GLU A 18 -2.02 14.18 -11.94
N LEU A 19 -1.47 14.16 -10.72
CA LEU A 19 -2.15 14.64 -9.51
C LEU A 19 -2.35 16.17 -9.48
N GLN A 20 -1.49 16.93 -10.15
CA GLN A 20 -1.63 18.39 -10.24
C GLN A 20 -2.75 18.82 -11.20
N GLY A 21 -2.88 18.13 -12.34
CA GLY A 21 -3.69 18.62 -13.45
C GLY A 21 -4.86 17.72 -13.87
N GLU A 22 -4.77 16.41 -13.65
CA GLU A 22 -5.67 15.43 -14.27
C GLU A 22 -6.60 14.78 -13.24
N TYR A 23 -6.07 14.39 -12.09
CA TYR A 23 -6.82 13.67 -11.06
C TYR A 23 -6.85 14.41 -9.73
N LYS A 24 -8.04 14.50 -9.13
CA LYS A 24 -8.22 14.98 -7.75
C LYS A 24 -8.35 13.79 -6.79
N ALA A 25 -7.23 13.15 -6.50
CA ALA A 25 -7.22 11.96 -5.65
C ALA A 25 -7.62 12.30 -4.20
N SER A 26 -8.63 11.60 -3.67
CA SER A 26 -9.00 11.67 -2.24
C SER A 26 -8.23 10.66 -1.38
N PHE A 27 -7.63 9.64 -1.99
CA PHE A 27 -6.94 8.58 -1.28
C PHE A 27 -5.81 8.03 -2.15
N VAL A 28 -4.62 7.88 -1.58
CA VAL A 28 -3.46 7.25 -2.24
C VAL A 28 -2.82 6.26 -1.28
N THR A 29 -2.50 5.07 -1.77
CA THR A 29 -1.68 4.09 -1.05
C THR A 29 -0.25 4.12 -1.57
N VAL A 30 0.74 4.13 -0.68
CA VAL A 30 2.14 3.89 -1.04
C VAL A 30 2.51 2.50 -0.52
N PHE A 31 2.60 1.54 -1.43
CA PHE A 31 2.86 0.13 -1.11
C PHE A 31 4.16 -0.35 -1.80
N LEU A 32 5.28 -0.03 -1.16
CA LEU A 32 6.64 -0.31 -1.65
C LEU A 32 7.48 -0.93 -0.54
N GLY A 33 8.60 -1.55 -0.89
CA GLY A 33 9.52 -2.18 0.07
C GLY A 33 9.76 -3.66 -0.17
N ALA A 34 8.82 -4.37 -0.82
CA ALA A 34 8.97 -5.80 -1.07
C ALA A 34 10.19 -6.06 -1.98
N ASN A 35 10.39 -5.17 -2.95
CA ASN A 35 11.55 -5.25 -3.84
C ASN A 35 12.82 -4.74 -3.18
N ASP A 36 12.72 -3.64 -2.46
CA ASP A 36 13.82 -2.97 -1.74
C ASP A 36 14.49 -3.89 -0.72
N ALA A 37 13.70 -4.76 -0.08
CA ALA A 37 14.11 -5.69 0.97
C ALA A 37 14.84 -6.96 0.49
N VAL A 38 15.32 -6.99 -0.77
CA VAL A 38 16.20 -8.07 -1.23
C VAL A 38 17.45 -8.18 -0.37
N ILE A 39 18.02 -9.38 -0.33
CA ILE A 39 19.31 -9.61 0.31
C ILE A 39 20.37 -8.82 -0.47
N GLU A 40 21.10 -7.94 0.22
CA GLU A 40 22.03 -6.97 -0.35
C GLU A 40 23.06 -7.57 -1.32
N ASN A 41 23.58 -8.75 -0.99
CA ASN A 41 24.54 -9.47 -1.83
C ASN A 41 23.95 -10.72 -2.51
N GLY A 42 22.62 -10.77 -2.62
CA GLY A 42 21.87 -11.85 -3.25
C GLY A 42 21.78 -11.73 -4.78
N PRO A 43 21.09 -12.68 -5.44
CA PRO A 43 20.93 -12.70 -6.89
C PRO A 43 20.19 -11.48 -7.44
N ASP A 44 19.25 -10.91 -6.68
CA ASP A 44 18.42 -9.76 -7.08
C ASP A 44 18.92 -8.41 -6.54
N LYS A 45 20.21 -8.30 -6.18
CA LYS A 45 20.81 -7.10 -5.55
C LYS A 45 20.58 -5.78 -6.30
N ALA A 46 20.25 -5.82 -7.60
CA ALA A 46 19.90 -4.63 -8.36
C ALA A 46 18.66 -3.88 -7.81
N GLN A 47 17.77 -4.58 -7.09
CA GLN A 47 16.62 -3.98 -6.40
C GLN A 47 16.96 -3.42 -5.02
N PHE A 48 18.12 -3.76 -4.48
CA PHE A 48 18.48 -3.39 -3.12
C PHE A 48 18.48 -1.87 -2.95
N VAL A 49 17.85 -1.44 -1.87
CA VAL A 49 17.85 -0.07 -1.37
C VAL A 49 18.15 -0.15 0.11
N SER A 50 19.15 0.57 0.61
CA SER A 50 19.50 0.54 2.03
C SER A 50 18.30 0.98 2.91
N LEU A 51 18.24 0.58 4.18
CA LEU A 51 17.14 1.00 5.07
C LEU A 51 17.05 2.52 5.21
N GLN A 52 18.21 3.22 5.20
CA GLN A 52 18.28 4.67 5.23
C GLN A 52 17.67 5.27 3.96
N ASP A 53 18.06 4.79 2.78
CA ASP A 53 17.54 5.29 1.51
C ASP A 53 16.06 4.93 1.34
N TYR A 54 15.63 3.75 1.79
CA TYR A 54 14.22 3.35 1.77
C TYR A 54 13.37 4.33 2.57
N ARG A 55 13.80 4.67 3.80
CA ARG A 55 13.12 5.67 4.63
C ARG A 55 13.07 7.03 3.93
N ALA A 56 14.20 7.51 3.42
CA ALA A 56 14.30 8.81 2.76
C ALA A 56 13.44 8.86 1.48
N ASN A 57 13.44 7.79 0.68
CA ASN A 57 12.66 7.70 -0.55
C ASN A 57 11.15 7.69 -0.25
N LEU A 58 10.70 6.91 0.74
CA LEU A 58 9.29 6.94 1.15
C LEU A 58 8.88 8.31 1.67
N GLN A 59 9.72 8.96 2.47
CA GLN A 59 9.48 10.30 2.99
C GLN A 59 9.35 11.31 1.84
N GLN A 60 10.24 11.26 0.85
CA GLN A 60 10.18 12.12 -0.33
C GLN A 60 8.91 11.87 -1.15
N ILE A 61 8.51 10.60 -1.36
CA ILE A 61 7.26 10.24 -2.04
C ILE A 61 6.07 10.86 -1.30
N LEU A 62 6.01 10.73 0.04
CA LEU A 62 4.96 11.32 0.85
C LEU A 62 4.91 12.85 0.71
N HIS A 63 6.06 13.51 0.79
CA HIS A 63 6.15 14.97 0.69
C HIS A 63 5.79 15.47 -0.71
N THR A 64 6.00 14.67 -1.76
CA THR A 64 5.53 14.98 -3.10
C THR A 64 4.02 14.75 -3.25
N VAL A 65 3.47 13.64 -2.75
CA VAL A 65 2.06 13.27 -2.96
C VAL A 65 1.10 14.08 -2.10
N ARG A 66 1.37 14.24 -0.80
CA ARG A 66 0.42 14.83 0.16
C ARG A 66 -0.10 16.22 -0.24
N PRO A 67 0.75 17.17 -0.69
CA PRO A 67 0.28 18.51 -1.07
C PRO A 67 -0.59 18.51 -2.34
N LEU A 68 -0.55 17.42 -3.12
CA LEU A 68 -1.25 17.30 -4.40
C LEU A 68 -2.59 16.57 -4.28
N LEU A 69 -2.94 16.07 -3.10
CA LEU A 69 -4.24 15.43 -2.89
C LEU A 69 -5.37 16.46 -2.85
N ALA A 70 -6.59 15.99 -3.10
CA ALA A 70 -7.80 16.77 -2.92
C ALA A 70 -7.93 17.24 -1.44
N PRO A 71 -8.75 18.27 -1.15
CA PRO A 71 -9.04 18.65 0.23
C PRO A 71 -9.50 17.44 1.06
N ARG A 72 -8.94 17.28 2.26
CA ARG A 72 -9.12 16.12 3.15
C ARG A 72 -8.58 14.78 2.59
N GLY A 73 -7.80 14.82 1.50
CA GLY A 73 -7.20 13.65 0.92
C GLY A 73 -6.19 13.00 1.87
N GLN A 74 -6.18 11.66 1.90
CA GLN A 74 -5.35 10.88 2.81
C GLN A 74 -4.33 10.03 2.06
N VAL A 75 -3.17 9.84 2.68
CA VAL A 75 -2.19 8.83 2.25
C VAL A 75 -2.16 7.69 3.26
N LEU A 76 -2.16 6.45 2.76
CA LEU A 76 -1.92 5.24 3.55
C LEU A 76 -0.58 4.63 3.14
N LEU A 77 0.37 4.56 4.07
CA LEU A 77 1.54 3.71 3.88
C LEU A 77 1.13 2.24 4.07
N ILE A 78 1.64 1.34 3.23
CA ILE A 78 1.45 -0.09 3.38
C ILE A 78 2.83 -0.73 3.46
N THR A 79 3.10 -1.47 4.53
CA THR A 79 4.38 -2.15 4.71
C THR A 79 4.55 -3.25 3.66
N PRO A 80 5.79 -3.58 3.23
CA PRO A 80 6.00 -4.86 2.53
C PRO A 80 5.41 -6.01 3.36
N PRO A 81 4.76 -7.00 2.75
CA PRO A 81 4.21 -8.13 3.49
C PRO A 81 5.31 -9.08 3.95
N CYS A 82 4.92 -10.11 4.72
CA CYS A 82 5.83 -11.20 5.05
C CYS A 82 6.30 -11.96 3.80
N VAL A 83 7.49 -12.54 3.87
CA VAL A 83 7.99 -13.49 2.88
C VAL A 83 7.83 -14.91 3.45
N ILE A 84 7.52 -15.87 2.60
CA ILE A 84 7.41 -17.28 2.99
C ILE A 84 8.76 -17.94 2.74
N ASP A 85 9.59 -18.06 3.78
CA ASP A 85 11.00 -18.47 3.66
C ASP A 85 11.13 -19.92 3.17
N SER A 86 10.15 -20.78 3.47
CA SER A 86 10.12 -22.16 2.95
C SER A 86 9.89 -22.25 1.43
N VAL A 87 9.30 -21.23 0.81
CA VAL A 87 8.97 -21.16 -0.63
C VAL A 87 9.93 -20.26 -1.39
N ARG A 88 10.20 -19.06 -0.89
CA ARG A 88 11.07 -18.07 -1.53
C ARG A 88 12.49 -18.20 -0.98
N ARG A 89 13.44 -18.62 -1.82
CA ARG A 89 14.81 -18.92 -1.41
C ARG A 89 15.82 -18.00 -2.09
N GLY A 90 16.63 -17.32 -1.29
CA GLY A 90 17.91 -16.75 -1.71
C GLY A 90 17.90 -15.29 -2.14
N ASP A 91 16.79 -14.73 -2.62
CA ASP A 91 16.69 -13.33 -3.01
C ASP A 91 16.10 -12.43 -1.92
N ARG A 92 15.15 -12.96 -1.13
CA ARG A 92 14.44 -12.27 -0.05
C ARG A 92 14.27 -13.20 1.14
N SER A 93 14.01 -12.62 2.31
CA SER A 93 13.63 -13.36 3.52
C SER A 93 12.63 -12.59 4.35
N ASN A 94 11.87 -13.29 5.19
CA ASN A 94 10.91 -12.67 6.09
C ASN A 94 11.59 -11.74 7.09
N ALA A 95 12.80 -12.12 7.53
CA ALA A 95 13.64 -11.31 8.42
C ALA A 95 14.12 -10.00 7.76
N SER A 96 14.43 -10.03 6.46
CA SER A 96 14.75 -8.80 5.73
C SER A 96 13.51 -7.92 5.60
N ALA A 97 12.38 -8.48 5.15
CA ALA A 97 11.12 -7.75 5.00
C ALA A 97 10.66 -7.09 6.32
N ALA A 98 10.89 -7.74 7.47
CA ALA A 98 10.57 -7.19 8.79
C ALA A 98 11.28 -5.86 9.07
N LYS A 99 12.54 -5.70 8.64
CA LYS A 99 13.31 -4.47 8.84
C LYS A 99 12.70 -3.30 8.04
N TYR A 100 12.28 -3.56 6.81
CA TYR A 100 11.65 -2.55 5.95
C TYR A 100 10.23 -2.23 6.42
N ALA A 101 9.46 -3.23 6.84
CA ALA A 101 8.16 -3.02 7.47
C ALA A 101 8.27 -2.11 8.70
N LYS A 102 9.25 -2.37 9.58
CA LYS A 102 9.53 -1.50 10.73
C LYS A 102 9.86 -0.06 10.32
N VAL A 103 10.73 0.14 9.34
CA VAL A 103 11.06 1.48 8.84
C VAL A 103 9.83 2.21 8.30
N CYS A 104 8.96 1.49 7.58
CA CYS A 104 7.72 2.05 7.04
C CYS A 104 6.75 2.48 8.17
N VAL A 105 6.58 1.64 9.21
CA VAL A 105 5.77 1.97 10.39
C VAL A 105 6.35 3.15 11.17
N ASP A 106 7.66 3.15 11.44
CA ASP A 106 8.33 4.22 12.17
C ASP A 106 8.24 5.56 11.40
N LEU A 107 8.34 5.52 10.07
CA LEU A 107 8.14 6.70 9.22
C LEU A 107 6.69 7.20 9.27
N ALA A 108 5.70 6.30 9.22
CA ALA A 108 4.30 6.67 9.28
C ALA A 108 3.98 7.45 10.56
N ALA A 109 4.49 6.97 11.70
CA ALA A 109 4.37 7.65 12.98
C ALA A 109 5.06 9.02 12.98
N ALA A 110 6.29 9.10 12.43
CA ALA A 110 7.05 10.35 12.36
C ALA A 110 6.38 11.42 11.45
N GLU A 111 5.74 11.00 10.37
CA GLU A 111 5.06 11.88 9.40
C GLU A 111 3.58 12.14 9.74
N ASN A 112 3.10 11.54 10.84
CA ASN A 112 1.69 11.54 11.25
C ASN A 112 0.75 11.15 10.09
N VAL A 113 1.05 10.01 9.46
CA VAL A 113 0.21 9.40 8.41
C VAL A 113 -0.21 7.99 8.82
N HIS A 114 -1.31 7.51 8.25
CA HIS A 114 -1.80 6.17 8.52
C HIS A 114 -0.89 5.10 7.90
N VAL A 115 -0.82 3.92 8.55
CA VAL A 115 -0.10 2.75 8.06
C VAL A 115 -0.93 1.48 8.18
N LEU A 116 -0.87 0.63 7.16
CA LEU A 116 -1.36 -0.73 7.17
C LEU A 116 -0.16 -1.69 7.24
N ASP A 117 0.08 -2.25 8.42
CA ASP A 117 1.19 -3.18 8.67
C ASP A 117 0.82 -4.62 8.29
N LEU A 118 0.96 -4.93 7.00
CA LEU A 118 0.74 -6.26 6.48
C LEU A 118 1.79 -7.27 6.95
N HIS A 119 3.02 -6.83 7.25
CA HIS A 119 4.06 -7.75 7.72
C HIS A 119 3.67 -8.34 9.07
N THR A 120 3.35 -7.49 10.04
CA THR A 120 2.90 -7.91 11.36
C THR A 120 1.58 -8.67 11.27
N TYR A 121 0.63 -8.20 10.45
CA TYR A 121 -0.67 -8.86 10.31
C TYR A 121 -0.54 -10.33 9.85
N PHE A 122 0.15 -10.59 8.74
CA PHE A 122 0.23 -11.95 8.22
C PHE A 122 1.04 -12.87 9.14
N ASN A 123 2.12 -12.38 9.75
CA ASN A 123 2.91 -13.18 10.68
C ASN A 123 2.16 -13.50 11.99
N SER A 124 1.37 -12.57 12.52
CA SER A 124 0.65 -12.75 13.79
C SER A 124 -0.67 -13.50 13.64
N THR A 125 -1.45 -13.21 12.59
CA THR A 125 -2.75 -13.86 12.33
C THR A 125 -2.56 -15.31 11.84
N PHE A 126 -1.49 -15.58 11.10
CA PHE A 126 -1.19 -16.91 10.57
C PHE A 126 0.23 -17.34 10.99
N PRO A 127 0.48 -17.67 12.27
CA PRO A 127 1.82 -17.98 12.75
C PRO A 127 2.39 -19.25 12.13
N ASP A 128 1.54 -20.23 11.83
CA ASP A 128 1.91 -21.44 11.08
C ASP A 128 2.17 -21.10 9.60
N GLU A 129 3.44 -21.18 9.19
CA GLU A 129 3.86 -20.87 7.83
C GLU A 129 3.20 -21.80 6.78
N SER A 130 2.84 -23.04 7.15
CA SER A 130 2.16 -23.98 6.25
C SER A 130 0.75 -23.51 5.88
N ILE A 131 0.10 -22.74 6.76
CA ILE A 131 -1.18 -22.06 6.50
C ILE A 131 -0.92 -20.72 5.81
N ARG A 132 0.01 -19.92 6.34
CA ARG A 132 0.34 -18.58 5.84
C ARG A 132 0.73 -18.61 4.36
N LYS A 133 1.48 -19.62 3.91
CA LYS A 133 1.88 -19.77 2.51
C LYS A 133 0.70 -19.84 1.54
N THR A 134 -0.49 -20.26 1.97
CA THR A 134 -1.69 -20.31 1.10
C THR A 134 -2.20 -18.94 0.67
N TYR A 135 -1.77 -17.88 1.36
CA TYR A 135 -2.05 -16.48 1.00
C TYR A 135 -1.07 -15.93 -0.04
N PHE A 136 -0.09 -16.73 -0.48
CA PHE A 136 0.94 -16.35 -1.43
C PHE A 136 1.02 -17.36 -2.59
N VAL A 137 1.47 -16.92 -3.76
CA VAL A 137 1.66 -17.77 -4.95
C VAL A 137 3.06 -18.38 -4.96
N ASP A 138 4.07 -17.54 -4.77
CA ASP A 138 5.50 -17.88 -4.89
C ASP A 138 6.31 -17.52 -3.63
N GLY A 139 5.60 -17.32 -2.52
CA GLY A 139 6.16 -16.87 -1.24
C GLY A 139 6.44 -15.36 -1.16
N LEU A 140 6.08 -14.58 -2.19
CA LEU A 140 6.22 -13.12 -2.23
C LEU A 140 4.92 -12.44 -2.70
N HIS A 141 4.37 -12.86 -3.84
CA HIS A 141 3.13 -12.31 -4.41
C HIS A 141 1.91 -12.94 -3.76
N PHE A 142 0.89 -12.13 -3.48
CA PHE A 142 -0.35 -12.62 -2.89
C PHE A 142 -1.13 -13.52 -3.86
N SER A 143 -1.69 -14.60 -3.33
CA SER A 143 -2.72 -15.40 -4.03
C SER A 143 -4.05 -14.64 -4.08
N GLU A 144 -5.07 -15.20 -4.73
CA GLU A 144 -6.43 -14.65 -4.66
C GLU A 144 -6.90 -14.52 -3.19
N LYS A 145 -6.61 -15.54 -2.37
CA LYS A 145 -6.90 -15.55 -0.93
C LYS A 145 -6.15 -14.43 -0.19
N GLY A 146 -4.86 -14.22 -0.52
CA GLY A 146 -4.07 -13.09 -0.03
C GLY A 146 -4.67 -11.73 -0.36
N ASN A 147 -5.00 -11.51 -1.64
CA ASN A 147 -5.57 -10.25 -2.09
C ASN A 147 -6.96 -9.98 -1.50
N LYS A 148 -7.80 -11.01 -1.32
CA LYS A 148 -9.09 -10.86 -0.60
C LYS A 148 -8.89 -10.38 0.84
N GLU A 149 -7.87 -10.89 1.52
CA GLU A 149 -7.55 -10.48 2.88
C GLU A 149 -7.04 -9.04 2.94
N VAL A 150 -6.13 -8.66 2.03
CA VAL A 150 -5.65 -7.27 1.90
C VAL A 150 -6.81 -6.31 1.58
N GLY A 151 -7.74 -6.70 0.71
CA GLY A 151 -8.91 -5.89 0.37
C GLY A 151 -9.81 -5.61 1.58
N LYS A 152 -10.04 -6.61 2.45
CA LYS A 152 -10.76 -6.40 3.72
C LYS A 152 -10.04 -5.41 4.62
N LEU A 153 -8.72 -5.56 4.78
CA LEU A 153 -7.91 -4.69 5.63
C LEU A 153 -7.87 -3.25 5.11
N LEU A 154 -7.79 -3.07 3.78
CA LEU A 154 -7.93 -1.76 3.15
C LEU A 154 -9.30 -1.14 3.45
N GLY A 155 -10.38 -1.93 3.36
CA GLY A 155 -11.71 -1.49 3.75
C GLY A 155 -11.76 -1.00 5.21
N VAL A 156 -11.20 -1.76 6.15
CA VAL A 156 -11.11 -1.35 7.57
C VAL A 156 -10.29 -0.07 7.72
N ALA A 157 -9.14 0.02 7.05
CA ALA A 157 -8.28 1.20 7.11
C ALA A 157 -9.01 2.44 6.58
N ILE A 158 -9.63 2.37 5.40
CA ILE A 158 -10.39 3.48 4.80
C ILE A 158 -11.52 3.93 5.73
N ASN A 159 -12.30 3.00 6.30
CA ASN A 159 -13.38 3.35 7.23
C ASN A 159 -12.87 4.01 8.53
N GLY A 160 -11.64 3.70 8.96
CA GLY A 160 -11.02 4.33 10.14
C GLY A 160 -10.32 5.66 9.84
N MET A 161 -9.96 5.93 8.59
CA MET A 161 -9.20 7.12 8.16
C MET A 161 -10.10 8.31 7.80
N PHE A 162 -11.31 8.06 7.32
CA PHE A 162 -12.21 9.09 6.82
C PHE A 162 -13.40 9.30 7.75
N ASP A 163 -13.87 10.54 7.84
CA ASP A 163 -15.10 10.84 8.57
C ASP A 163 -16.34 10.32 7.82
N LYS A 164 -17.48 10.28 8.52
CA LYS A 164 -18.74 9.82 7.92
C LYS A 164 -19.12 10.61 6.67
N GLN A 165 -18.86 11.92 6.62
CA GLN A 165 -19.22 12.75 5.47
C GLN A 165 -18.37 12.40 4.24
N ASP A 166 -17.09 12.11 4.41
CA ASP A 166 -16.23 11.60 3.34
C ASP A 166 -16.67 10.21 2.85
N LEU A 167 -16.99 9.30 3.77
CA LEU A 167 -17.45 7.96 3.42
C LEU A 167 -18.80 8.00 2.69
N ASP A 168 -19.74 8.82 3.15
CA ASP A 168 -21.03 9.04 2.48
C ASP A 168 -20.83 9.62 1.07
N ARG A 169 -19.84 10.52 0.90
CA ARG A 169 -19.47 11.05 -0.42
C ARG A 169 -18.89 9.96 -1.33
N PHE A 170 -18.05 9.06 -0.84
CA PHE A 170 -17.50 7.97 -1.63
C PHE A 170 -18.55 6.95 -2.07
N ASN A 171 -19.57 6.73 -1.24
CA ASN A 171 -20.67 5.80 -1.52
C ASN A 171 -21.77 6.42 -2.41
N LYS A 172 -21.71 7.73 -2.68
CA LYS A 172 -22.68 8.39 -3.55
C LYS A 172 -22.22 8.31 -5.00
N TRP A 173 -23.08 7.76 -5.85
CA TRP A 173 -22.90 7.82 -7.30
C TRP A 173 -22.76 9.27 -7.76
N GLN A 174 -21.83 9.53 -8.67
CA GLN A 174 -21.63 10.87 -9.24
C GLN A 174 -22.85 11.34 -10.05
N LEU A 175 -23.64 10.39 -10.54
CA LEU A 175 -24.87 10.60 -11.27
C LEU A 175 -26.05 10.11 -10.42
N PRO A 176 -27.25 10.70 -10.57
CA PRO A 176 -28.45 10.23 -9.89
C PRO A 176 -28.76 8.77 -10.24
N ASP A 177 -29.46 8.06 -9.35
CA ASP A 177 -30.01 6.75 -9.69
C ASP A 177 -31.02 6.94 -10.81
N TRP A 178 -31.03 6.04 -11.79
CA TRP A 178 -31.98 6.15 -12.90
C TRP A 178 -33.43 6.01 -12.42
N HIS A 179 -33.67 5.32 -11.29
CA HIS A 179 -35.00 5.26 -10.66
C HIS A 179 -35.50 6.65 -10.23
N ASP A 180 -34.59 7.55 -9.82
CA ASP A 180 -34.94 8.94 -9.45
C ASP A 180 -35.37 9.77 -10.66
N LEU A 181 -35.11 9.28 -11.88
CA LEU A 181 -35.40 9.98 -13.14
C LEU A 181 -36.68 9.47 -13.83
N VAL A 182 -37.27 8.36 -13.35
CA VAL A 182 -38.49 7.79 -13.93
C VAL A 182 -39.71 8.29 -13.14
N PRO A 183 -40.73 8.89 -13.80
CA PRO A 183 -41.95 9.28 -13.11
C PRO A 183 -42.63 8.04 -12.51
N HIS A 184 -42.78 8.01 -11.19
CA HIS A 184 -43.65 7.04 -10.54
C HIS A 184 -45.09 7.36 -10.95
N GLN A 185 -45.69 6.50 -11.79
CA GLN A 185 -47.13 6.55 -12.00
C GLN A 185 -47.76 6.14 -10.66
N GLY A 186 -48.38 7.10 -9.97
CA GLY A 186 -49.12 6.84 -8.76
C GLY A 186 -50.24 5.83 -9.01
N GLU A 187 -50.38 4.87 -8.10
CA GLU A 187 -51.58 4.05 -7.96
C GLU A 187 -52.79 4.89 -7.54
#